data_AF-A0A0V8IVM0-F1
#
_entry.id   AF-A0A0V8IVM0-F1
#
_cell.length_a   1.000
_cell.length_b   1.000
_cell.length_c   1.000
_cell.angle_alpha   90.00
_cell.angle_beta   90.00
_cell.angle_gamma   90.00
#
_symmetry.space_group_name_H-M   'P 1'
#
loop_
_entity.id
_entity.type
_entity.pdbx_description
1 polymer ?
#
loop_
_entity_poly.entity_id
_entity_poly.type
_entity_poly.pdbx_seq_one_letter_code
_entity_poly.pdbx_strand_id
1 'polypeptide(L)'
;MTGTRSGMARWRARLMSTAVAVVAMAAALLTPGAANAAVDNPAPGPLVSFTFDDGALSSLTQAAPTLQKYGLTGTNYVITGCVGMTTVPNTCRADTDVPYMTWSQILQLQNSYGWEIGSHTVNHQCLVSAGDDCQATKLTTAQVEAQLANSKSALAAQGINATAFAPPYGDYDMPIIARVAKYYSSMRGFADTGNNIWPLGDYLLRNVPVQEVTTPVSALKAQVDAAIANKQWVVFTFHDIRPNPSQNPDDYQYGTAELDQLAAYVKTKVAAGQIRNVNVSKGLVTGSPNLMPNPSFNTGIADGWRTDAPAAITADAGTNGSFPDPARSVKMVSGTATGHLFSPAVAVSPTTNYLFKSYLNVAAITSGEVGFYVDEYNAAGQWISGQFRKRENTRWVEAMNFTYTPSSTNVAKASLQVWVTGTGITAYLDNVQMLALAAGTNPPPPAATNLVANGTFDGGISSGWTTDSASTILADAANHGSPANPVNSVRLTSTTANKHLFSPQVPVTAGTYNIAAYLNVTARTSGETGFYIDEYNAAGQWISGQYKLGVAATGVTNVDLTYSPSTSSVAKASLQVIVQGNSGLQAYFDDVRWTKP
;
A
#
# COMPACT_ATOMS: atom_id res chain seq x y z
N MET A 1 -1.10 61.13 62.04
CA MET A 1 0.32 61.51 62.28
C MET A 1 1.09 60.24 62.61
N THR A 2 2.25 60.03 61.96
CA THR A 2 3.40 59.16 62.36
C THR A 2 3.09 57.69 62.69
N GLY A 3 3.64 56.63 62.08
CA GLY A 3 4.94 56.41 61.47
C GLY A 3 5.52 55.07 62.00
N THR A 4 6.26 54.35 61.15
CA THR A 4 7.32 53.33 61.42
C THR A 4 7.03 51.88 61.84
N ARG A 5 7.27 50.97 60.88
CA ARG A 5 8.23 49.84 60.81
C ARG A 5 8.50 48.90 62.02
N SER A 6 8.38 47.61 61.67
CA SER A 6 9.32 46.50 61.88
C SER A 6 9.12 45.52 63.05
N GLY A 7 9.19 44.23 62.70
CA GLY A 7 9.91 43.22 63.47
C GLY A 7 9.07 42.30 64.34
N MET A 8 8.70 41.12 63.82
CA MET A 8 8.98 39.79 64.42
C MET A 8 8.01 38.74 63.87
N ALA A 9 8.51 37.86 63.01
CA ALA A 9 7.96 36.52 62.82
C ALA A 9 9.09 35.58 62.33
N ARG A 10 10.03 35.29 63.23
CA ARG A 10 10.81 34.05 63.16
C ARG A 10 10.00 33.02 63.93
N TRP A 11 9.43 32.04 63.25
CA TRP A 11 9.30 30.63 63.66
C TRP A 11 8.42 29.88 62.67
N ARG A 12 8.78 28.62 62.39
CA ARG A 12 8.14 27.62 61.50
C ARG A 12 8.64 27.56 60.05
N ALA A 13 9.91 27.20 59.90
CA ALA A 13 10.38 26.44 58.74
C ALA A 13 11.07 25.17 59.26
N ARG A 14 10.33 24.06 59.32
CA ARG A 14 10.80 22.66 59.42
C ARG A 14 9.60 21.77 59.75
N LEU A 15 8.83 21.37 58.73
CA LEU A 15 7.92 20.21 58.68
C LEU A 15 7.16 20.19 57.34
N MET A 16 7.89 20.16 56.22
CA MET A 16 7.32 19.85 54.89
C MET A 16 8.43 19.36 53.94
N SER A 17 9.08 18.25 54.28
CA SER A 17 10.05 17.62 53.36
C SER A 17 10.16 16.10 53.44
N THR A 18 9.22 15.41 54.11
CA THR A 18 9.28 13.93 54.25
C THR A 18 8.01 13.19 53.85
N ALA A 19 7.03 13.84 53.21
CA ALA A 19 5.81 13.18 52.71
C ALA A 19 5.69 13.12 51.17
N VAL A 20 6.62 13.70 50.42
CA VAL A 20 6.58 13.73 48.93
C VAL A 20 7.47 12.64 48.29
N ALA A 21 8.36 12.00 49.05
CA ALA A 21 9.32 11.04 48.49
C ALA A 21 8.81 9.59 48.40
N VAL A 22 7.70 9.22 49.06
CA VAL A 22 7.22 7.82 49.09
C VAL A 22 6.12 7.55 48.04
N VAL A 23 5.44 8.57 47.53
CA VAL A 23 4.50 8.43 46.40
C VAL A 23 5.22 8.46 45.05
N ALA A 24 6.45 9.01 44.99
CA ALA A 24 7.24 9.12 43.77
C ALA A 24 8.03 7.84 43.39
N MET A 25 8.15 6.85 44.29
CA MET A 25 8.88 5.60 44.02
C MET A 25 7.98 4.38 43.71
N ALA A 26 6.66 4.51 43.82
CA ALA A 26 5.72 3.46 43.38
C ALA A 26 5.20 3.66 41.93
N ALA A 27 5.54 4.78 41.29
CA ALA A 27 5.17 5.08 39.89
C ALA A 27 6.20 4.61 38.85
N ALA A 28 7.30 3.96 39.27
CA ALA A 28 8.41 3.55 38.40
C ALA A 28 8.46 2.03 38.11
N LEU A 29 7.38 1.28 38.38
CA LEU A 29 7.27 -0.15 38.03
C LEU A 29 5.98 -0.47 37.24
N LEU A 30 5.41 0.52 36.56
CA LEU A 30 4.62 0.24 35.38
C LEU A 30 5.60 0.27 34.21
N THR A 31 6.13 -0.89 33.85
CA THR A 31 6.51 -1.12 32.46
C THR A 31 5.38 -0.56 31.60
N PRO A 32 5.63 0.22 30.54
CA PRO A 32 4.61 0.45 29.55
C PRO A 32 4.27 -0.93 29.00
N GLY A 33 3.25 -1.57 29.57
CA GLY A 33 2.60 -2.71 28.95
C GLY A 33 2.28 -2.19 27.57
N ALA A 34 2.81 -2.87 26.55
CA ALA A 34 2.52 -2.57 25.17
C ALA A 34 0.99 -2.42 25.08
N ALA A 35 0.52 -1.17 24.99
CA ALA A 35 -0.88 -0.92 24.70
C ALA A 35 -1.08 -1.65 23.38
N ASN A 36 -1.86 -2.73 23.39
CA ASN A 36 -2.08 -3.55 22.20
C ASN A 36 -2.52 -2.60 21.09
N ALA A 37 -1.66 -2.39 20.09
CA ALA A 37 -1.98 -1.54 18.96
C ALA A 37 -3.24 -2.11 18.31
N ALA A 38 -4.33 -1.33 18.33
CA ALA A 38 -5.58 -1.72 17.72
C ALA A 38 -5.50 -1.34 16.25
N VAL A 39 -5.14 -2.33 15.42
CA VAL A 39 -5.20 -2.22 13.96
C VAL A 39 -6.40 -3.03 13.48
N ASP A 40 -7.32 -2.37 12.79
CA ASP A 40 -8.42 -3.01 12.08
C ASP A 40 -7.88 -3.70 10.82
N ASN A 41 -8.34 -4.93 10.59
CA ASN A 41 -7.90 -5.77 9.46
C ASN A 41 -6.37 -5.99 9.43
N PRO A 42 -5.74 -6.43 10.54
CA PRO A 42 -4.28 -6.47 10.68
C PRO A 42 -3.61 -7.60 9.88
N ALA A 43 -4.40 -8.47 9.25
CA ALA A 43 -3.92 -9.61 8.48
C ALA A 43 -4.93 -9.93 7.36
N PRO A 44 -4.55 -10.74 6.35
CA PRO A 44 -5.48 -11.23 5.34
C PRO A 44 -6.69 -11.89 6.00
N GLY A 45 -7.88 -11.38 5.68
CA GLY A 45 -9.12 -11.80 6.29
C GLY A 45 -10.29 -11.62 5.32
N PRO A 46 -11.24 -12.56 5.30
CA PRO A 46 -12.38 -12.48 4.40
C PRO A 46 -13.38 -11.39 4.84
N LEU A 47 -13.69 -10.49 3.91
CA LEU A 47 -14.62 -9.37 4.11
C LEU A 47 -15.66 -9.31 3.00
N VAL A 48 -16.85 -8.82 3.31
CA VAL A 48 -17.90 -8.50 2.33
C VAL A 48 -18.53 -7.14 2.60
N SER A 49 -18.63 -6.32 1.56
CA SER A 49 -19.33 -5.03 1.60
C SER A 49 -20.46 -5.00 0.58
N PHE A 50 -21.60 -4.43 0.99
CA PHE A 50 -22.70 -4.08 0.10
C PHE A 50 -22.65 -2.58 -0.12
N THR A 51 -22.51 -2.14 -1.37
CA THR A 51 -22.51 -0.73 -1.72
C THR A 51 -23.67 -0.40 -2.63
N PHE A 52 -24.28 0.76 -2.42
CA PHE A 52 -25.42 1.25 -3.18
C PHE A 52 -25.08 2.64 -3.69
N ASP A 53 -25.03 2.82 -4.99
CA ASP A 53 -24.69 4.10 -5.59
C ASP A 53 -25.95 5.00 -5.72
N ASP A 54 -25.73 6.24 -6.15
CA ASP A 54 -26.71 7.30 -6.46
C ASP A 54 -27.51 7.94 -5.32
N GLY A 55 -27.82 7.20 -4.25
CA GLY A 55 -28.68 7.69 -3.17
C GLY A 55 -30.18 7.59 -3.47
N ALA A 56 -30.57 6.64 -4.32
CA ALA A 56 -31.96 6.32 -4.62
C ALA A 56 -32.75 5.90 -3.36
N LEU A 57 -34.05 6.23 -3.31
CA LEU A 57 -34.95 5.93 -2.20
C LEU A 57 -35.10 4.42 -1.91
N SER A 58 -34.85 3.57 -2.90
CA SER A 58 -34.85 2.10 -2.75
C SER A 58 -33.75 1.61 -1.80
N SER A 59 -32.64 2.34 -1.66
CA SER A 59 -31.62 2.03 -0.65
C SER A 59 -32.20 2.01 0.77
N LEU A 60 -33.10 2.95 1.10
CA LEU A 60 -33.78 3.01 2.40
C LEU A 60 -35.02 2.12 2.47
N THR A 61 -35.81 2.04 1.40
CA THR A 61 -37.13 1.39 1.46
C THR A 61 -37.10 -0.10 1.14
N GLN A 62 -36.07 -0.57 0.42
CA GLN A 62 -35.93 -1.97 0.00
C GLN A 62 -34.64 -2.58 0.56
N ALA A 63 -33.48 -1.96 0.30
CA ALA A 63 -32.19 -2.57 0.58
C ALA A 63 -31.87 -2.63 2.08
N ALA A 64 -31.94 -1.51 2.80
CA ALA A 64 -31.63 -1.45 4.22
C ALA A 64 -32.51 -2.36 5.08
N PRO A 65 -33.85 -2.40 4.92
CA PRO A 65 -34.69 -3.37 5.61
C PRO A 65 -34.31 -4.82 5.29
N THR A 66 -33.95 -5.11 4.04
CA THR A 66 -33.54 -6.46 3.61
C THR A 66 -32.25 -6.90 4.29
N LEU A 67 -31.21 -6.06 4.31
CA LEU A 67 -29.96 -6.36 5.02
C LEU A 67 -30.15 -6.43 6.54
N GLN A 68 -31.01 -5.57 7.11
CA GLN A 68 -31.28 -5.50 8.55
C GLN A 68 -31.89 -6.81 9.09
N LYS A 69 -32.74 -7.52 8.32
CA LYS A 69 -33.27 -8.85 8.70
C LYS A 69 -32.15 -9.82 9.12
N TYR A 70 -30.97 -9.64 8.54
CA TYR A 70 -29.82 -10.49 8.74
C TYR A 70 -28.73 -9.85 9.61
N GLY A 71 -28.95 -8.61 10.10
CA GLY A 71 -27.97 -7.85 10.86
C GLY A 71 -26.73 -7.47 10.03
N LEU A 72 -26.94 -7.23 8.73
CA LEU A 72 -25.92 -6.75 7.80
C LEU A 72 -26.13 -5.25 7.53
N THR A 73 -25.05 -4.55 7.18
CA THR A 73 -25.04 -3.13 6.83
C THR A 73 -24.40 -2.91 5.46
N GLY A 74 -24.56 -1.70 4.93
CA GLY A 74 -23.97 -1.30 3.66
C GLY A 74 -23.41 0.13 3.67
N THR A 75 -22.85 0.52 2.52
CA THR A 75 -22.38 1.88 2.24
C THR A 75 -23.23 2.47 1.12
N ASN A 76 -23.80 3.66 1.30
CA ASN A 76 -24.52 4.38 0.24
C ASN A 76 -23.67 5.56 -0.26
N TYR A 77 -23.37 5.61 -1.56
CA TYR A 77 -22.66 6.73 -2.19
C TYR A 77 -23.67 7.74 -2.73
N VAL A 78 -23.72 8.93 -2.15
CA VAL A 78 -24.79 9.91 -2.40
C VAL A 78 -24.37 10.97 -3.41
N ILE A 79 -25.22 11.21 -4.42
CA ILE A 79 -25.13 12.38 -5.30
C ILE A 79 -25.80 13.56 -4.60
N THR A 80 -25.01 14.49 -4.06
CA THR A 80 -25.56 15.49 -3.13
C THR A 80 -26.55 16.47 -3.78
N GLY A 81 -26.45 16.68 -5.10
CA GLY A 81 -27.37 17.51 -5.88
C GLY A 81 -28.69 16.83 -6.22
N CYS A 82 -28.82 15.51 -6.06
CA CYS A 82 -30.07 14.78 -6.28
C CYS A 82 -30.89 14.57 -5.00
N VAL A 83 -30.30 14.86 -3.83
CA VAL A 83 -30.96 14.71 -2.53
C VAL A 83 -32.24 15.55 -2.48
N GLY A 84 -33.35 14.90 -2.12
CA GLY A 84 -34.67 15.52 -2.02
C GLY A 84 -35.46 15.56 -3.32
N MET A 85 -34.96 15.01 -4.43
CA MET A 85 -35.73 14.80 -5.66
C MET A 85 -36.68 13.60 -5.51
N THR A 86 -37.75 13.77 -4.73
CA THR A 86 -38.64 12.66 -4.31
C THR A 86 -39.76 12.32 -5.31
N THR A 87 -39.90 13.07 -6.41
CA THR A 87 -40.93 12.85 -7.44
C THR A 87 -40.28 12.40 -8.75
N VAL A 88 -41.02 11.63 -9.57
CA VAL A 88 -40.55 11.18 -10.89
C VAL A 88 -41.51 11.67 -12.00
N PRO A 89 -41.00 12.05 -13.19
CA PRO A 89 -39.58 12.23 -13.47
C PRO A 89 -38.99 13.40 -12.68
N ASN A 90 -37.70 13.34 -12.36
CA ASN A 90 -36.94 14.45 -11.78
C ASN A 90 -35.82 14.93 -12.71
N THR A 91 -34.92 15.74 -12.18
CA THR A 91 -33.80 16.34 -12.91
C THR A 91 -32.45 15.81 -12.48
N CYS A 92 -32.40 14.70 -11.73
CA CYS A 92 -31.12 14.07 -11.40
C CYS A 92 -30.50 13.51 -12.67
N ARG A 93 -29.20 13.73 -12.85
CA ARG A 93 -28.47 13.28 -14.02
C ARG A 93 -28.31 11.76 -14.08
N ALA A 94 -28.17 11.10 -12.92
CA ALA A 94 -27.94 9.67 -12.86
C ALA A 94 -29.12 8.89 -13.45
N ASP A 95 -30.32 9.16 -12.95
CA ASP A 95 -31.56 8.56 -13.42
C ASP A 95 -32.75 9.46 -13.04
N THR A 96 -33.54 9.88 -14.03
CA THR A 96 -34.70 10.76 -13.83
C THR A 96 -35.95 10.02 -13.35
N ASP A 97 -35.99 8.70 -13.48
CA ASP A 97 -37.17 7.84 -13.26
C ASP A 97 -37.14 7.14 -11.89
N VAL A 98 -36.13 7.44 -11.05
CA VAL A 98 -36.02 7.00 -9.66
C VAL A 98 -36.19 8.17 -8.69
N PRO A 99 -36.96 8.04 -7.59
CA PRO A 99 -36.97 9.03 -6.53
C PRO A 99 -35.71 8.91 -5.66
N TYR A 100 -35.16 10.05 -5.23
CA TYR A 100 -33.96 10.11 -4.38
C TYR A 100 -34.32 10.41 -2.93
N MET A 101 -33.49 9.95 -2.01
CA MET A 101 -33.67 10.19 -0.58
C MET A 101 -33.58 11.68 -0.23
N THR A 102 -34.31 12.12 0.78
CA THR A 102 -34.07 13.40 1.48
C THR A 102 -32.88 13.29 2.44
N TRP A 103 -32.37 14.42 2.93
CA TRP A 103 -31.34 14.42 3.97
C TRP A 103 -31.77 13.68 5.25
N SER A 104 -33.03 13.82 5.67
CA SER A 104 -33.54 13.09 6.83
C SER A 104 -33.55 11.57 6.62
N GLN A 105 -33.83 11.12 5.39
CA GLN A 105 -33.80 9.70 5.01
C GLN A 105 -32.36 9.17 4.91
N ILE A 106 -31.41 9.96 4.43
CA ILE A 106 -29.98 9.61 4.44
C ILE A 106 -29.46 9.47 5.87
N LEU A 107 -29.81 10.41 6.75
CA LEU A 107 -29.48 10.30 8.18
C LEU A 107 -30.19 9.12 8.85
N GLN A 108 -31.38 8.72 8.38
CA GLN A 108 -32.04 7.51 8.84
C GLN A 108 -31.26 6.24 8.46
N LEU A 109 -30.73 6.15 7.23
CA LEU A 109 -29.84 5.06 6.83
C LEU A 109 -28.64 4.95 7.77
N GLN A 110 -27.96 6.07 8.04
CA GLN A 110 -26.79 6.09 8.90
C GLN A 110 -27.15 5.72 10.36
N ASN A 111 -28.11 6.43 10.95
CA ASN A 111 -28.36 6.37 12.39
C ASN A 111 -29.20 5.17 12.82
N SER A 112 -30.11 4.69 11.95
CA SER A 112 -31.02 3.58 12.30
C SER A 112 -30.56 2.24 11.74
N TYR A 113 -29.92 2.22 10.58
CA TYR A 113 -29.45 0.99 9.94
C TYR A 113 -27.93 0.78 10.06
N GLY A 114 -27.19 1.75 10.58
CA GLY A 114 -25.73 1.65 10.73
C GLY A 114 -24.98 1.69 9.40
N TRP A 115 -25.60 2.22 8.34
CA TRP A 115 -24.96 2.33 7.04
C TRP A 115 -23.92 3.45 7.01
N GLU A 116 -22.87 3.26 6.24
CA GLU A 116 -21.94 4.33 5.91
C GLU A 116 -22.51 5.19 4.78
N ILE A 117 -22.28 6.50 4.84
CA ILE A 117 -22.60 7.42 3.75
C ILE A 117 -21.29 7.91 3.12
N GLY A 118 -21.09 7.57 1.85
CA GLY A 118 -20.01 8.03 1.00
C GLY A 118 -20.47 9.12 0.04
N SER A 119 -19.52 9.74 -0.67
CA SER A 119 -19.80 10.78 -1.66
C SER A 119 -19.78 10.21 -3.09
N HIS A 120 -20.70 10.70 -3.92
CA HIS A 120 -20.81 10.37 -5.35
C HIS A 120 -20.86 11.63 -6.24
N THR A 121 -20.08 12.66 -5.87
CA THR A 121 -20.05 14.01 -6.49
C THR A 121 -21.33 14.83 -6.22
N VAL A 122 -21.39 16.04 -6.77
CA VAL A 122 -22.59 16.89 -6.64
C VAL A 122 -23.64 16.49 -7.66
N ASN A 123 -23.28 16.33 -8.93
CA ASN A 123 -24.24 16.24 -10.04
C ASN A 123 -24.08 14.98 -10.90
N HIS A 124 -23.34 13.96 -10.43
CA HIS A 124 -23.11 12.71 -11.16
C HIS A 124 -22.45 12.90 -12.54
N GLN A 125 -21.59 13.92 -12.67
CA GLN A 125 -20.87 14.18 -13.91
C GLN A 125 -19.64 13.27 -14.04
N CYS A 126 -19.34 12.83 -15.26
CA CYS A 126 -18.08 12.17 -15.58
C CYS A 126 -16.92 13.11 -15.23
N LEU A 127 -15.88 12.63 -14.55
CA LEU A 127 -14.79 13.48 -14.05
C LEU A 127 -13.69 13.72 -15.10
N VAL A 128 -13.55 12.84 -16.08
CA VAL A 128 -12.53 12.85 -17.15
C VAL A 128 -13.17 12.91 -18.53
N SER A 129 -14.23 12.15 -18.72
CA SER A 129 -14.84 11.89 -20.02
C SER A 129 -15.91 12.92 -20.40
N ALA A 130 -16.26 12.95 -21.68
CA ALA A 130 -17.34 13.75 -22.26
C ALA A 130 -17.88 13.01 -23.48
N GLY A 131 -19.12 13.27 -23.85
CA GLY A 131 -19.81 12.55 -24.92
C GLY A 131 -21.04 11.82 -24.40
N ASP A 132 -21.42 10.73 -25.08
CA ASP A 132 -22.61 9.95 -24.78
C ASP A 132 -22.53 9.38 -23.35
N ASP A 133 -23.66 9.42 -22.63
CA ASP A 133 -23.85 9.20 -21.18
C ASP A 133 -23.14 10.20 -20.24
N CYS A 134 -22.07 10.85 -20.72
CA CYS A 134 -21.36 11.94 -20.05
C CYS A 134 -21.90 13.34 -20.41
N GLN A 135 -21.29 14.38 -19.86
CA GLN A 135 -21.63 15.75 -20.22
C GLN A 135 -21.04 16.10 -21.60
N ALA A 136 -21.63 17.09 -22.28
CA ALA A 136 -21.21 17.50 -23.63
C ALA A 136 -19.74 17.96 -23.72
N THR A 137 -19.19 18.53 -22.64
CA THR A 137 -17.81 19.02 -22.59
C THR A 137 -17.08 18.49 -21.37
N LYS A 138 -15.78 18.20 -21.51
CA LYS A 138 -14.96 17.77 -20.37
C LYS A 138 -14.99 18.83 -19.28
N LEU A 139 -15.08 18.38 -18.03
CA LEU A 139 -14.95 19.27 -16.90
C LEU A 139 -13.55 19.88 -16.88
N THR A 140 -13.49 21.18 -16.60
CA THR A 140 -12.24 21.84 -16.23
C THR A 140 -11.79 21.33 -14.86
N THR A 141 -10.49 21.49 -14.55
CA THR A 141 -9.97 21.17 -13.21
C THR A 141 -10.77 21.84 -12.10
N ALA A 142 -11.14 23.12 -12.24
CA ALA A 142 -11.91 23.83 -11.23
C ALA A 142 -13.33 23.25 -11.05
N GLN A 143 -13.95 22.76 -12.12
CA GLN A 143 -15.26 22.10 -12.04
C GLN A 143 -15.16 20.73 -11.36
N VAL A 144 -14.12 19.93 -11.64
CA VAL A 144 -13.86 18.69 -10.90
C VAL A 144 -13.67 18.96 -9.42
N GLU A 145 -12.83 19.94 -9.06
CA GLU A 145 -12.60 20.31 -7.66
C GLU A 145 -13.92 20.75 -7.00
N ALA A 146 -14.76 21.52 -7.69
CA ALA A 146 -16.08 21.90 -7.18
C ALA A 146 -16.99 20.68 -6.98
N GLN A 147 -16.97 19.67 -7.86
CA GLN A 147 -17.73 18.43 -7.69
C GLN A 147 -17.30 17.66 -6.42
N LEU A 148 -16.01 17.64 -6.10
CA LEU A 148 -15.49 16.91 -4.94
C LEU A 148 -15.65 17.70 -3.63
N ALA A 149 -15.27 18.99 -3.64
CA ALA A 149 -15.30 19.85 -2.47
C ALA A 149 -16.72 20.17 -2.00
N ASN A 150 -17.64 20.49 -2.94
CA ASN A 150 -18.99 20.88 -2.57
C ASN A 150 -19.83 19.68 -2.11
N SER A 151 -19.61 18.49 -2.68
CA SER A 151 -20.28 17.26 -2.20
C SER A 151 -19.81 16.90 -0.79
N LYS A 152 -18.51 16.96 -0.52
CA LYS A 152 -17.94 16.81 0.83
C LYS A 152 -18.55 17.80 1.82
N SER A 153 -18.61 19.08 1.44
CA SER A 153 -19.17 20.16 2.25
C SER A 153 -20.67 19.97 2.52
N ALA A 154 -21.45 19.58 1.51
CA ALA A 154 -22.88 19.32 1.66
C ALA A 154 -23.16 18.17 2.63
N LEU A 155 -22.39 17.09 2.57
CA LEU A 155 -22.47 15.97 3.52
C LEU A 155 -22.07 16.42 4.94
N ALA A 156 -20.96 17.16 5.07
CA ALA A 156 -20.51 17.68 6.36
C ALA A 156 -21.53 18.64 7.01
N ALA A 157 -22.24 19.44 6.20
CA ALA A 157 -23.31 20.33 6.67
C ALA A 157 -24.50 19.57 7.30
N GLN A 158 -24.66 18.28 6.99
CA GLN A 158 -25.63 17.39 7.63
C GLN A 158 -25.04 16.60 8.81
N GLY A 159 -23.80 16.87 9.20
CA GLY A 159 -23.09 16.12 10.24
C GLY A 159 -22.50 14.78 9.75
N ILE A 160 -22.47 14.54 8.44
CA ILE A 160 -21.94 13.31 7.85
C ILE A 160 -20.46 13.47 7.54
N ASN A 161 -19.61 12.73 8.24
CA ASN A 161 -18.18 12.64 7.93
C ASN A 161 -17.91 11.60 6.83
N ALA A 162 -18.26 11.92 5.59
CA ALA A 162 -18.07 11.02 4.46
C ALA A 162 -16.58 10.88 4.10
N THR A 163 -16.01 9.69 4.25
CA THR A 163 -14.57 9.43 3.99
C THR A 163 -14.31 8.48 2.83
N ALA A 164 -15.35 7.83 2.31
CA ALA A 164 -15.33 6.99 1.12
C ALA A 164 -15.94 7.72 -0.08
N PHE A 165 -15.38 7.47 -1.27
CA PHE A 165 -15.84 8.04 -2.54
C PHE A 165 -16.02 6.96 -3.60
N ALA A 166 -16.97 7.16 -4.50
CA ALA A 166 -17.07 6.44 -5.76
C ALA A 166 -17.20 7.48 -6.89
N PRO A 167 -16.43 7.39 -7.98
CA PRO A 167 -16.62 8.28 -9.13
C PRO A 167 -17.83 7.82 -9.95
N PRO A 168 -18.71 8.75 -10.40
CA PRO A 168 -19.76 8.46 -11.37
C PRO A 168 -19.22 7.68 -12.57
N TYR A 169 -19.94 6.64 -12.98
CA TYR A 169 -19.57 5.74 -14.09
C TYR A 169 -18.22 5.00 -13.93
N GLY A 170 -17.56 5.10 -12.77
CA GLY A 170 -16.17 4.68 -12.63
C GLY A 170 -15.18 5.54 -13.41
N ASP A 171 -15.56 6.76 -13.82
CA ASP A 171 -14.76 7.60 -14.71
C ASP A 171 -13.68 8.35 -13.94
N TYR A 172 -12.43 7.91 -14.09
CA TYR A 172 -11.26 8.53 -13.46
C TYR A 172 -10.00 8.39 -14.31
N ASP A 173 -9.01 9.22 -14.00
CA ASP A 173 -7.61 9.04 -14.37
C ASP A 173 -6.74 9.35 -13.13
N MET A 174 -5.42 9.19 -13.23
CA MET A 174 -4.53 9.43 -12.08
C MET A 174 -4.62 10.86 -11.53
N PRO A 175 -4.65 11.93 -12.36
CA PRO A 175 -4.98 13.27 -11.91
C PRO A 175 -6.31 13.39 -11.14
N ILE A 176 -7.36 12.67 -11.52
CA ILE A 176 -8.62 12.65 -10.76
C ILE A 176 -8.44 11.93 -9.42
N ILE A 177 -7.78 10.76 -9.38
CA ILE A 177 -7.53 10.05 -8.10
C ILE A 177 -6.73 10.95 -7.15
N ALA A 178 -5.71 11.66 -7.63
CA ALA A 178 -4.94 12.61 -6.80
C ALA A 178 -5.83 13.73 -6.22
N ARG A 179 -6.89 14.15 -6.91
CA ARG A 179 -7.86 15.13 -6.39
C ARG A 179 -8.83 14.50 -5.40
N VAL A 180 -9.34 13.31 -5.70
CA VAL A 180 -10.18 12.53 -4.78
C VAL A 180 -9.46 12.29 -3.46
N ALA A 181 -8.17 11.93 -3.52
CA ALA A 181 -7.32 11.68 -2.36
C ALA A 181 -7.22 12.87 -1.41
N LYS A 182 -7.43 14.12 -1.87
CA LYS A 182 -7.43 15.32 -1.00
C LYS A 182 -8.64 15.37 -0.06
N TYR A 183 -9.76 14.78 -0.47
CA TYR A 183 -11.04 14.92 0.23
C TYR A 183 -11.49 13.63 0.93
N TYR A 184 -11.03 12.48 0.43
CA TYR A 184 -11.49 11.16 0.83
C TYR A 184 -10.33 10.22 1.10
N SER A 185 -10.51 9.38 2.12
CA SER A 185 -9.53 8.36 2.52
C SER A 185 -9.54 7.13 1.62
N SER A 186 -10.60 6.92 0.85
CA SER A 186 -10.70 5.81 -0.08
C SER A 186 -11.53 6.11 -1.32
N MET A 187 -11.27 5.33 -2.36
CA MET A 187 -12.04 5.34 -3.61
C MET A 187 -12.34 3.93 -4.09
N ARG A 188 -13.61 3.63 -4.33
CA ARG A 188 -14.05 2.42 -5.05
C ARG A 188 -14.16 2.73 -6.54
N GLY A 189 -13.57 1.88 -7.38
CA GLY A 189 -13.74 1.95 -8.85
C GLY A 189 -15.09 1.39 -9.29
N PHE A 190 -15.34 1.33 -10.61
CA PHE A 190 -16.52 0.65 -11.16
C PHE A 190 -16.14 -0.54 -12.05
N ALA A 191 -15.37 -0.28 -13.12
CA ALA A 191 -14.88 -1.32 -14.03
C ALA A 191 -13.73 -2.16 -13.44
N ASP A 192 -13.16 -1.72 -12.32
CA ASP A 192 -12.17 -2.46 -11.54
C ASP A 192 -12.82 -3.67 -10.85
N THR A 193 -13.04 -4.74 -11.61
CA THR A 193 -13.78 -5.90 -11.11
C THR A 193 -12.90 -6.90 -10.35
N GLY A 194 -13.49 -7.58 -9.37
CA GLY A 194 -12.89 -8.67 -8.61
C GLY A 194 -12.72 -8.39 -7.12
N ASN A 195 -11.99 -9.28 -6.44
CA ASN A 195 -11.75 -9.19 -5.01
C ASN A 195 -10.49 -8.37 -4.67
N ASN A 196 -10.52 -7.71 -3.53
CA ASN A 196 -9.41 -6.93 -2.99
C ASN A 196 -8.47 -7.82 -2.16
N ILE A 197 -7.16 -7.68 -2.38
CA ILE A 197 -6.12 -8.52 -1.80
C ILE A 197 -5.38 -7.74 -0.72
N TRP A 198 -5.08 -8.39 0.40
CA TRP A 198 -4.32 -7.78 1.49
C TRP A 198 -2.81 -7.77 1.19
N PRO A 199 -2.04 -6.70 1.50
CA PRO A 199 -2.47 -5.43 2.11
C PRO A 199 -3.42 -4.65 1.19
N LEU A 200 -4.58 -4.28 1.75
CA LEU A 200 -5.65 -3.68 0.97
C LEU A 200 -5.19 -2.32 0.43
N GLY A 201 -5.51 -2.02 -0.82
CA GLY A 201 -5.39 -0.67 -1.35
C GLY A 201 -6.40 0.27 -0.68
N ASP A 202 -6.10 1.56 -0.65
CA ASP A 202 -7.06 2.57 -0.17
C ASP A 202 -7.80 3.23 -1.35
N TYR A 203 -7.13 3.33 -2.49
CA TYR A 203 -7.67 3.86 -3.75
C TYR A 203 -7.76 2.73 -4.77
N LEU A 204 -8.78 2.75 -5.63
CA LEU A 204 -9.11 1.69 -6.58
C LEU A 204 -9.49 0.37 -5.90
N LEU A 205 -10.38 0.45 -4.91
CA LEU A 205 -11.05 -0.72 -4.40
C LEU A 205 -11.86 -1.37 -5.53
N ARG A 206 -11.59 -2.65 -5.76
CA ARG A 206 -12.29 -3.48 -6.73
C ARG A 206 -13.69 -3.83 -6.25
N ASN A 207 -14.60 -4.02 -7.19
CA ASN A 207 -15.98 -4.38 -6.90
C ASN A 207 -16.49 -5.54 -7.77
N VAL A 208 -17.74 -5.91 -7.56
CA VAL A 208 -18.55 -6.73 -8.44
C VAL A 208 -19.81 -5.93 -8.78
N PRO A 209 -19.97 -5.41 -10.01
CA PRO A 209 -21.18 -4.70 -10.41
C PRO A 209 -22.34 -5.69 -10.46
N VAL A 210 -23.48 -5.29 -9.91
CA VAL A 210 -24.66 -6.13 -9.83
C VAL A 210 -25.79 -5.51 -10.62
N GLN A 211 -26.24 -6.25 -11.63
CA GLN A 211 -27.37 -5.93 -12.49
C GLN A 211 -28.25 -7.17 -12.61
N GLU A 212 -29.56 -6.94 -12.76
CA GLU A 212 -30.52 -7.99 -13.08
C GLU A 212 -30.11 -8.71 -14.37
N VAL A 213 -30.48 -10.00 -14.49
CA VAL A 213 -30.15 -10.90 -15.63
C VAL A 213 -28.67 -11.30 -15.72
N THR A 214 -27.74 -10.36 -15.61
CA THR A 214 -26.30 -10.62 -15.86
C THR A 214 -25.56 -11.11 -14.62
N THR A 215 -26.03 -10.76 -13.42
CA THR A 215 -25.38 -11.12 -12.16
C THR A 215 -26.31 -11.94 -11.25
N PRO A 216 -26.53 -13.24 -11.56
CA PRO A 216 -27.42 -14.09 -10.77
C PRO A 216 -26.87 -14.32 -9.34
N VAL A 217 -27.78 -14.57 -8.39
CA VAL A 217 -27.43 -14.82 -6.98
C VAL A 217 -26.38 -15.93 -6.81
N SER A 218 -26.39 -16.96 -7.67
CA SER A 218 -25.38 -18.04 -7.63
C SER A 218 -23.96 -17.52 -7.88
N ALA A 219 -23.78 -16.56 -8.80
CA ALA A 219 -22.50 -15.93 -9.06
C ALA A 219 -22.04 -15.07 -7.87
N LEU A 220 -22.96 -14.32 -7.26
CA LEU A 220 -22.65 -13.52 -6.06
C LEU A 220 -22.24 -14.41 -4.87
N LYS A 221 -22.91 -15.54 -4.67
CA LYS A 221 -22.53 -16.55 -3.67
C LYS A 221 -21.14 -17.12 -3.93
N ALA A 222 -20.82 -17.42 -5.19
CA ALA A 222 -19.48 -17.88 -5.57
C ALA A 222 -18.39 -16.84 -5.29
N GLN A 223 -18.68 -15.54 -5.45
CA GLN A 223 -17.74 -14.47 -5.09
C GLN A 223 -17.52 -14.39 -3.56
N VAL A 224 -18.57 -14.58 -2.76
CA VAL A 224 -18.44 -14.69 -1.30
C VAL A 224 -17.56 -15.89 -0.92
N ASP A 225 -17.79 -17.05 -1.53
CA ASP A 225 -16.99 -18.25 -1.26
C ASP A 225 -15.52 -18.09 -1.69
N ALA A 226 -15.27 -17.42 -2.83
CA ALA A 226 -13.92 -17.07 -3.27
C ALA A 226 -13.24 -16.10 -2.29
N ALA A 227 -13.96 -15.12 -1.76
CA ALA A 227 -13.44 -14.20 -0.75
C ALA A 227 -13.08 -14.95 0.55
N ILE A 228 -13.90 -15.91 0.98
CA ILE A 228 -13.62 -16.78 2.13
C ILE A 228 -12.37 -17.64 1.89
N ALA A 229 -12.34 -18.36 0.77
CA ALA A 229 -11.26 -19.29 0.45
C ALA A 229 -9.89 -18.58 0.34
N ASN A 230 -9.88 -17.38 -0.24
CA ASN A 230 -8.66 -16.63 -0.52
C ASN A 230 -8.34 -15.56 0.53
N LYS A 231 -9.17 -15.42 1.58
CA LYS A 231 -9.05 -14.37 2.62
C LYS A 231 -9.02 -12.95 2.04
N GLN A 232 -9.91 -12.70 1.10
CA GLN A 232 -10.00 -11.45 0.34
C GLN A 232 -11.25 -10.65 0.71
N TRP A 233 -11.33 -9.42 0.21
CA TRP A 233 -12.48 -8.55 0.39
C TRP A 233 -13.27 -8.38 -0.90
N VAL A 234 -14.52 -8.86 -0.91
CA VAL A 234 -15.48 -8.63 -1.99
C VAL A 234 -16.37 -7.42 -1.70
N VAL A 235 -16.57 -6.57 -2.69
CA VAL A 235 -17.43 -5.38 -2.61
C VAL A 235 -18.49 -5.48 -3.70
N PHE A 236 -19.76 -5.65 -3.34
CA PHE A 236 -20.86 -5.69 -4.31
C PHE A 236 -21.40 -4.28 -4.55
N THR A 237 -21.66 -3.93 -5.81
CA THR A 237 -22.18 -2.60 -6.17
C THR A 237 -23.55 -2.72 -6.83
N PHE A 238 -24.54 -2.14 -6.17
CA PHE A 238 -25.94 -2.06 -6.60
C PHE A 238 -26.31 -0.60 -6.86
N HIS A 239 -27.39 -0.38 -7.61
CA HIS A 239 -28.03 0.94 -7.72
C HIS A 239 -29.47 0.83 -7.20
N ASP A 240 -30.45 0.63 -8.09
CA ASP A 240 -31.86 0.61 -7.73
C ASP A 240 -32.36 -0.80 -7.36
N ILE A 241 -32.93 -0.94 -6.15
CA ILE A 241 -33.48 -2.22 -5.68
C ILE A 241 -35.01 -2.22 -5.83
N ARG A 242 -35.54 -3.20 -6.56
CA ARG A 242 -36.97 -3.27 -6.89
C ARG A 242 -37.57 -4.64 -6.58
N PRO A 243 -38.83 -4.72 -6.12
CA PRO A 243 -39.54 -6.00 -6.05
C PRO A 243 -39.71 -6.70 -7.40
N ASN A 244 -39.85 -5.91 -8.49
CA ASN A 244 -39.93 -6.38 -9.86
C ASN A 244 -38.90 -5.59 -10.69
N PRO A 245 -37.64 -6.02 -10.74
CA PRO A 245 -36.60 -5.32 -11.48
C PRO A 245 -36.79 -5.49 -13.00
N SER A 246 -36.36 -4.49 -13.74
CA SER A 246 -36.28 -4.54 -15.20
C SER A 246 -35.40 -5.69 -15.66
N GLN A 247 -35.75 -6.28 -16.80
CA GLN A 247 -34.94 -7.31 -17.46
C GLN A 247 -33.90 -6.70 -18.42
N ASN A 248 -33.87 -5.37 -18.55
CA ASN A 248 -32.81 -4.65 -19.23
C ASN A 248 -31.68 -4.34 -18.22
N PRO A 249 -30.47 -4.93 -18.39
CA PRO A 249 -29.36 -4.68 -17.47
C PRO A 249 -28.91 -3.21 -17.43
N ASP A 250 -29.16 -2.44 -18.51
CA ASP A 250 -28.82 -1.02 -18.61
C ASP A 250 -29.71 -0.13 -17.72
N ASP A 251 -30.77 -0.67 -17.12
CA ASP A 251 -31.59 0.06 -16.15
C ASP A 251 -30.99 -0.01 -14.72
N TYR A 252 -29.89 -0.76 -14.52
CA TYR A 252 -29.16 -0.89 -13.25
C TYR A 252 -30.03 -1.31 -12.05
N GLN A 253 -31.12 -2.04 -12.31
CA GLN A 253 -32.00 -2.56 -11.27
C GLN A 253 -31.53 -3.93 -10.77
N TYR A 254 -31.87 -4.25 -9.52
CA TYR A 254 -31.71 -5.59 -8.97
C TYR A 254 -32.88 -5.97 -8.07
N GLY A 255 -33.26 -7.25 -8.09
CA GLY A 255 -34.42 -7.72 -7.37
C GLY A 255 -34.27 -7.73 -5.84
N THR A 256 -35.30 -7.29 -5.12
CA THR A 256 -35.34 -7.35 -3.65
C THR A 256 -35.26 -8.80 -3.15
N ALA A 257 -35.86 -9.76 -3.88
CA ALA A 257 -35.84 -11.17 -3.50
C ALA A 257 -34.44 -11.78 -3.65
N GLU A 258 -33.73 -11.41 -4.71
CA GLU A 258 -32.36 -11.82 -5.01
C GLU A 258 -31.38 -11.24 -3.98
N LEU A 259 -31.54 -9.96 -3.62
CA LEU A 259 -30.78 -9.35 -2.52
C LEU A 259 -31.03 -10.07 -1.19
N ASP A 260 -32.28 -10.43 -0.88
CA ASP A 260 -32.63 -11.19 0.33
C ASP A 260 -31.94 -12.57 0.36
N GLN A 261 -31.92 -13.28 -0.77
CA GLN A 261 -31.23 -14.57 -0.89
C GLN A 261 -29.71 -14.46 -0.69
N LEU A 262 -29.08 -13.41 -1.22
CA LEU A 262 -27.65 -13.14 -1.02
C LEU A 262 -27.37 -12.76 0.44
N ALA A 263 -28.18 -11.88 1.02
CA ALA A 263 -28.03 -11.43 2.41
C ALA A 263 -28.21 -12.59 3.40
N ALA A 264 -29.20 -13.46 3.17
CA ALA A 264 -29.38 -14.71 3.91
C ALA A 264 -28.14 -15.60 3.84
N TYR A 265 -27.55 -15.74 2.64
CA TYR A 265 -26.33 -16.52 2.46
C TYR A 265 -25.15 -15.94 3.23
N VAL A 266 -24.88 -14.65 3.05
CA VAL A 266 -23.80 -13.95 3.76
C VAL A 266 -23.98 -14.08 5.27
N LYS A 267 -25.21 -14.01 5.78
CA LYS A 267 -25.49 -14.23 7.20
C LYS A 267 -25.05 -15.60 7.68
N THR A 268 -25.29 -16.67 6.92
CA THR A 268 -24.82 -18.01 7.32
C THR A 268 -23.29 -18.05 7.48
N LYS A 269 -22.56 -17.37 6.59
CA LYS A 269 -21.09 -17.31 6.63
C LYS A 269 -20.58 -16.43 7.76
N VAL A 270 -21.25 -15.30 8.02
CA VAL A 270 -20.95 -14.41 9.16
C VAL A 270 -21.19 -15.13 10.48
N ALA A 271 -22.33 -15.83 10.62
CA ALA A 271 -22.65 -16.60 11.83
C ALA A 271 -21.66 -17.75 12.07
N ALA A 272 -21.12 -18.33 11.01
CA ALA A 272 -20.06 -19.34 11.08
C ALA A 272 -18.66 -18.76 11.32
N GLY A 273 -18.51 -17.43 11.44
CA GLY A 273 -17.21 -16.76 11.61
C GLY A 273 -16.31 -16.83 10.38
N GLN A 274 -16.85 -17.15 9.21
CA GLN A 274 -16.09 -17.36 7.98
C GLN A 274 -15.83 -16.08 7.18
N ILE A 275 -16.64 -15.04 7.37
CA ILE A 275 -16.51 -13.74 6.72
C ILE A 275 -17.08 -12.66 7.62
N ARG A 276 -16.59 -11.43 7.52
CA ARG A 276 -17.21 -10.27 8.19
C ARG A 276 -17.86 -9.34 7.19
N ASN A 277 -19.09 -8.93 7.48
CA ASN A 277 -19.71 -7.82 6.77
C ASN A 277 -19.18 -6.50 7.34
N VAL A 278 -18.71 -5.61 6.46
CA VAL A 278 -18.17 -4.31 6.82
C VAL A 278 -18.65 -3.25 5.84
N ASN A 279 -18.88 -2.04 6.32
CA ASN A 279 -18.96 -0.86 5.46
C ASN A 279 -17.56 -0.56 4.92
N VAL A 280 -17.47 0.11 3.77
CA VAL A 280 -16.23 0.29 3.00
C VAL A 280 -15.08 0.88 3.81
N SER A 281 -15.28 1.96 4.57
CA SER A 281 -14.20 2.54 5.39
C SER A 281 -13.70 1.61 6.49
N LYS A 282 -14.54 0.67 6.97
CA LYS A 282 -14.17 -0.35 7.95
C LYS A 282 -13.51 -1.59 7.33
N GLY A 283 -13.50 -1.68 6.00
CA GLY A 283 -12.71 -2.67 5.26
C GLY A 283 -11.23 -2.31 5.17
N LEU A 284 -10.89 -1.02 5.20
CA LEU A 284 -9.50 -0.54 5.11
C LEU A 284 -8.65 -0.99 6.30
N VAL A 285 -7.33 -1.03 6.12
CA VAL A 285 -6.40 -1.17 7.25
C VAL A 285 -6.20 0.20 7.90
N THR A 286 -6.67 0.35 9.13
CA THR A 286 -6.53 1.58 9.92
C THR A 286 -6.14 1.21 11.34
N GLY A 287 -5.45 2.10 12.06
CA GLY A 287 -5.08 1.80 13.44
C GLY A 287 -4.25 2.88 14.11
N SER A 288 -3.96 2.64 15.38
CA SER A 288 -3.14 3.51 16.22
C SER A 288 -2.37 2.71 17.28
N PRO A 289 -1.25 3.23 17.80
CA PRO A 289 -0.58 4.46 17.36
C PRO A 289 0.15 4.29 16.01
N ASN A 290 0.23 5.37 15.23
CA ASN A 290 1.21 5.45 14.14
C ASN A 290 2.60 5.67 14.76
N LEU A 291 3.57 4.81 14.42
CA LEU A 291 4.94 4.94 14.91
C LEU A 291 5.72 6.04 14.21
N MET A 292 5.29 6.48 13.02
CA MET A 292 5.98 7.51 12.24
C MET A 292 5.64 8.91 12.78
N PRO A 293 6.64 9.70 13.21
CA PRO A 293 6.43 11.10 13.55
C PRO A 293 6.30 11.95 12.28
N ASN A 294 5.61 13.08 12.41
CA ASN A 294 5.33 14.01 11.30
C ASN A 294 4.86 13.30 10.00
N PRO A 295 3.85 12.42 10.08
CA PRO A 295 3.47 11.57 8.96
C PRO A 295 2.85 12.35 7.79
N SER A 296 2.29 13.53 8.04
CA SER A 296 1.69 14.43 7.05
C SER A 296 2.60 15.55 6.57
N PHE A 297 3.86 15.56 7.03
CA PHE A 297 4.85 16.60 6.67
C PHE A 297 4.41 18.05 6.95
N ASN A 298 3.52 18.25 7.92
CA ASN A 298 3.02 19.57 8.27
C ASN A 298 4.10 20.52 8.81
N THR A 299 5.16 19.96 9.39
CA THR A 299 6.36 20.69 9.83
C THR A 299 7.48 20.68 8.78
N GLY A 300 7.18 20.25 7.54
CA GLY A 300 8.16 20.06 6.46
C GLY A 300 8.96 18.77 6.62
N ILE A 301 10.18 18.73 6.06
CA ILE A 301 11.13 17.63 6.30
C ILE A 301 11.85 17.91 7.63
N ALA A 302 11.14 17.65 8.73
CA ALA A 302 11.56 17.89 10.11
C ALA A 302 11.27 16.65 10.97
N ASP A 303 11.40 16.77 12.30
CA ASP A 303 11.08 15.68 13.25
C ASP A 303 11.84 14.37 12.97
N GLY A 304 13.10 14.52 12.55
CA GLY A 304 14.02 13.43 12.26
C GLY A 304 13.95 12.90 10.82
N TRP A 305 13.00 13.39 10.01
CA TRP A 305 13.06 13.21 8.56
C TRP A 305 14.26 13.97 7.99
N ARG A 306 14.94 13.38 7.00
CA ARG A 306 16.09 13.98 6.33
C ARG A 306 16.15 13.56 4.87
N THR A 307 16.89 14.31 4.07
CA THR A 307 17.18 13.97 2.67
C THR A 307 18.65 14.19 2.36
N ASP A 308 19.22 13.35 1.49
CA ASP A 308 20.56 13.54 0.92
C ASP A 308 20.53 14.34 -0.39
N ALA A 309 19.34 14.67 -0.90
CA ALA A 309 19.14 15.39 -2.14
C ALA A 309 18.18 16.60 -1.95
N PRO A 310 18.54 17.59 -1.11
CA PRO A 310 17.65 18.69 -0.72
C PRO A 310 17.19 19.60 -1.88
N ALA A 311 17.87 19.55 -3.02
CA ALA A 311 17.43 20.24 -4.24
C ALA A 311 16.33 19.49 -5.00
N ALA A 312 16.26 18.17 -4.83
CA ALA A 312 15.34 17.29 -5.55
C ALA A 312 14.18 16.78 -4.66
N ILE A 313 14.38 16.74 -3.34
CA ILE A 313 13.41 16.29 -2.36
C ILE A 313 13.16 17.44 -1.39
N THR A 314 11.98 18.05 -1.50
CA THR A 314 11.64 19.30 -0.80
C THR A 314 10.28 19.19 -0.14
N ALA A 315 10.09 19.87 0.98
CA ALA A 315 8.75 20.07 1.53
C ALA A 315 7.86 20.79 0.50
N ASP A 316 6.64 20.30 0.32
CA ASP A 316 5.64 20.86 -0.59
C ASP A 316 4.52 21.57 0.18
N ALA A 317 4.05 22.67 -0.41
CA ALA A 317 2.91 23.46 0.07
C ALA A 317 1.85 23.63 -1.03
N GLY A 318 1.98 22.91 -2.14
CA GLY A 318 1.14 23.04 -3.34
C GLY A 318 -0.20 22.32 -3.23
N THR A 319 -0.58 21.84 -2.04
CA THR A 319 -1.80 21.04 -1.80
C THR A 319 -1.81 19.74 -2.63
N ASN A 320 -0.66 19.06 -2.70
CA ASN A 320 -0.49 17.76 -3.39
C ASN A 320 -0.50 16.56 -2.44
N GLY A 321 -0.76 16.79 -1.15
CA GLY A 321 -0.94 15.73 -0.16
C GLY A 321 -2.30 15.05 -0.28
N SER A 322 -2.66 14.33 0.77
CA SER A 322 -3.86 13.49 0.85
C SER A 322 -4.66 13.76 2.12
N PHE A 323 -5.90 13.28 2.14
CA PHE A 323 -6.79 13.34 3.29
C PHE A 323 -6.12 12.68 4.52
N PRO A 324 -6.26 13.26 5.73
CA PRO A 324 -7.13 14.39 6.08
C PRO A 324 -6.55 15.79 5.87
N ASP A 325 -5.27 15.91 5.53
CA ASP A 325 -4.57 17.19 5.46
C ASP A 325 -3.75 17.32 4.17
N PRO A 326 -4.40 17.64 3.03
CA PRO A 326 -3.71 17.65 1.74
C PRO A 326 -2.78 18.85 1.54
N ALA A 327 -2.72 19.79 2.49
CA ALA A 327 -2.02 21.06 2.33
C ALA A 327 -0.50 20.89 2.20
N ARG A 328 0.04 19.80 2.77
CA ARG A 328 1.48 19.53 2.86
C ARG A 328 1.79 18.14 2.34
N SER A 329 3.01 17.98 1.82
CA SER A 329 3.57 16.70 1.39
C SER A 329 5.09 16.84 1.22
N VAL A 330 5.76 15.79 0.78
CA VAL A 330 7.12 15.88 0.22
C VAL A 330 7.05 15.75 -1.29
N LYS A 331 7.58 16.76 -2.00
CA LYS A 331 7.80 16.68 -3.44
C LYS A 331 9.17 16.04 -3.71
N MET A 332 9.17 15.05 -4.59
CA MET A 332 10.37 14.33 -5.05
C MET A 332 10.48 14.49 -6.56
N VAL A 333 11.62 14.96 -7.06
CA VAL A 333 11.90 15.05 -8.51
C VAL A 333 13.15 14.27 -8.87
N SER A 334 13.25 13.82 -10.12
CA SER A 334 14.49 13.20 -10.61
C SER A 334 15.65 14.20 -10.57
N GLY A 335 16.77 13.83 -9.94
CA GLY A 335 18.03 14.57 -9.91
C GLY A 335 19.09 13.98 -10.85
N THR A 336 20.31 14.51 -10.78
CA THR A 336 21.48 13.95 -11.51
C THR A 336 22.00 12.65 -10.90
N ALA A 337 21.64 12.36 -9.65
CA ALA A 337 21.89 11.12 -8.94
C ALA A 337 20.60 10.69 -8.22
N THR A 338 20.56 9.45 -7.75
CA THR A 338 19.48 8.96 -6.90
C THR A 338 19.40 9.79 -5.63
N GLY A 339 18.21 10.32 -5.34
CA GLY A 339 17.94 11.05 -4.10
C GLY A 339 17.07 10.22 -3.17
N HIS A 340 17.29 10.37 -1.87
CA HIS A 340 16.60 9.63 -0.83
C HIS A 340 15.95 10.58 0.19
N LEU A 341 14.74 10.24 0.59
CA LEU A 341 14.08 10.70 1.79
C LEU A 341 14.20 9.60 2.84
N PHE A 342 14.65 9.95 4.04
CA PHE A 342 14.76 9.03 5.16
C PHE A 342 13.84 9.50 6.27
N SER A 343 13.03 8.58 6.76
CA SER A 343 12.29 8.74 8.02
C SER A 343 13.24 8.63 9.23
N PRO A 344 12.85 9.13 10.41
CA PRO A 344 13.56 8.79 11.63
C PRO A 344 13.50 7.28 11.92
N ALA A 345 14.54 6.76 12.55
CA ALA A 345 14.54 5.37 13.00
C ALA A 345 13.62 5.21 14.22
N VAL A 346 12.55 4.42 14.07
CA VAL A 346 11.57 4.15 15.13
C VAL A 346 11.84 2.78 15.77
N ALA A 347 11.50 2.63 17.04
CA ALA A 347 11.68 1.37 17.74
C ALA A 347 10.78 0.27 17.15
N VAL A 348 11.34 -0.93 16.97
CA VAL A 348 10.61 -2.12 16.51
C VAL A 348 10.96 -3.33 17.39
N SER A 349 10.06 -4.31 17.41
CA SER A 349 10.29 -5.60 18.04
C SER A 349 10.56 -6.64 16.97
N PRO A 350 11.58 -7.50 17.12
CA PRO A 350 11.93 -8.51 16.12
C PRO A 350 10.86 -9.57 15.90
N THR A 351 9.87 -9.69 16.78
CA THR A 351 8.76 -10.64 16.69
C THR A 351 7.46 -10.00 16.22
N THR A 352 7.46 -8.71 15.91
CA THR A 352 6.25 -7.98 15.52
C THR A 352 6.24 -7.76 14.02
N ASN A 353 5.11 -8.04 13.39
CA ASN A 353 4.85 -7.62 12.02
C ASN A 353 4.26 -6.21 12.02
N TYR A 354 4.70 -5.42 11.04
CA TYR A 354 4.26 -4.06 10.83
C TYR A 354 3.65 -3.91 9.46
N LEU A 355 2.77 -2.93 9.30
CA LEU A 355 2.30 -2.45 8.01
C LEU A 355 2.77 -1.02 7.82
N PHE A 356 3.45 -0.77 6.71
CA PHE A 356 3.63 0.57 6.19
C PHE A 356 2.46 0.95 5.29
N LYS A 357 2.02 2.19 5.41
CA LYS A 357 1.10 2.84 4.48
C LYS A 357 1.67 4.20 4.11
N SER A 358 1.49 4.64 2.87
CA SER A 358 1.85 5.99 2.46
C SER A 358 1.07 6.36 1.22
N TYR A 359 0.55 7.57 1.15
CA TYR A 359 0.09 8.10 -0.12
C TYR A 359 1.29 8.38 -1.02
N LEU A 360 1.18 7.96 -2.28
CA LEU A 360 2.13 8.28 -3.33
C LEU A 360 1.37 8.72 -4.59
N ASN A 361 1.77 9.84 -5.16
CA ASN A 361 1.36 10.30 -6.48
C ASN A 361 2.59 10.53 -7.34
N VAL A 362 2.89 9.60 -8.26
CA VAL A 362 3.87 9.80 -9.33
C VAL A 362 3.18 10.55 -10.47
N ALA A 363 3.21 11.87 -10.41
CA ALA A 363 2.50 12.75 -11.34
C ALA A 363 3.14 12.79 -12.74
N ALA A 364 4.44 12.57 -12.83
CA ALA A 364 5.19 12.46 -14.07
C ALA A 364 6.36 11.49 -13.91
N ILE A 365 6.68 10.75 -14.98
CA ILE A 365 7.85 9.87 -15.07
C ILE A 365 8.19 9.64 -16.54
N THR A 366 9.48 9.68 -16.90
CA THR A 366 9.97 9.26 -18.22
C THR A 366 10.72 7.93 -18.14
N SER A 367 11.56 7.76 -17.11
CA SER A 367 12.23 6.49 -16.80
C SER A 367 12.60 6.43 -15.31
N GLY A 368 12.87 5.22 -14.81
CA GLY A 368 13.26 4.99 -13.42
C GLY A 368 12.08 4.66 -12.52
N GLU A 369 12.12 5.13 -11.27
CA GLU A 369 11.16 4.72 -10.24
C GLU A 369 11.21 5.60 -8.98
N VAL A 370 10.13 5.51 -8.19
CA VAL A 370 10.10 5.84 -6.76
C VAL A 370 10.04 4.53 -5.98
N GLY A 371 11.07 4.24 -5.17
CA GLY A 371 11.19 2.97 -4.45
C GLY A 371 11.18 3.12 -2.93
N PHE A 372 10.74 2.07 -2.25
CA PHE A 372 10.52 2.00 -0.81
C PHE A 372 11.34 0.86 -0.23
N TYR A 373 12.14 1.19 0.78
CA TYR A 373 13.06 0.30 1.45
C TYR A 373 13.07 0.56 2.93
N VAL A 374 13.27 -0.47 3.73
CA VAL A 374 13.32 -0.33 5.19
C VAL A 374 14.72 -0.66 5.66
N ASP A 375 15.42 0.36 6.16
CA ASP A 375 16.70 0.24 6.85
C ASP A 375 16.48 -0.27 8.27
N GLU A 376 17.36 -1.16 8.72
CA GLU A 376 17.25 -1.84 10.01
C GLU A 376 18.50 -1.59 10.85
N TYR A 377 18.30 -1.26 12.13
CA TYR A 377 19.37 -0.89 13.04
C TYR A 377 19.28 -1.67 14.34
N ASN A 378 20.43 -1.89 14.98
CA ASN A 378 20.51 -2.48 16.31
C ASN A 378 20.13 -1.46 17.40
N ALA A 379 20.10 -1.91 18.65
CA ALA A 379 19.77 -1.04 19.78
C ALA A 379 20.71 0.17 19.92
N ALA A 380 21.98 0.01 19.53
CA ALA A 380 22.99 1.06 19.51
C ALA A 380 22.83 2.05 18.32
N GLY A 381 21.89 1.80 17.40
CA GLY A 381 21.67 2.63 16.21
C GLY A 381 22.64 2.35 15.06
N GLN A 382 23.38 1.24 15.11
CA GLN A 382 24.22 0.80 14.00
C GLN A 382 23.36 0.07 12.98
N TRP A 383 23.56 0.35 11.70
CA TRP A 383 22.87 -0.32 10.61
C TRP A 383 23.24 -1.82 10.59
N ILE A 384 22.24 -2.68 10.43
CA ILE A 384 22.39 -4.15 10.37
C ILE A 384 22.15 -4.64 8.95
N SER A 385 21.06 -4.17 8.35
CA SER A 385 20.50 -4.72 7.13
C SER A 385 19.46 -3.76 6.56
N GLY A 386 18.88 -4.11 5.42
CA GLY A 386 17.63 -3.51 5.01
C GLY A 386 16.88 -4.39 4.02
N GLN A 387 15.66 -3.97 3.70
CA GLN A 387 14.72 -4.77 2.92
C GLN A 387 14.01 -3.90 1.89
N PHE A 388 14.19 -4.22 0.60
CA PHE A 388 13.35 -3.68 -0.46
C PHE A 388 11.92 -4.15 -0.27
N ARG A 389 10.95 -3.26 -0.48
CA ARG A 389 9.54 -3.55 -0.27
C ARG A 389 8.70 -3.38 -1.51
N LYS A 390 8.72 -2.19 -2.10
CA LYS A 390 7.84 -1.84 -3.20
C LYS A 390 8.45 -0.70 -4.01
N ARG A 391 8.03 -0.58 -5.27
CA ARG A 391 8.33 0.57 -6.13
C ARG A 391 7.12 0.91 -6.99
N GLU A 392 7.10 2.15 -7.47
CA GLU A 392 6.25 2.60 -8.57
C GLU A 392 7.15 3.17 -9.67
N ASN A 393 7.01 2.66 -10.89
CA ASN A 393 7.81 3.00 -12.06
C ASN A 393 6.96 3.51 -13.24
N THR A 394 5.71 3.84 -12.96
CA THR A 394 4.73 4.39 -13.88
C THR A 394 4.06 5.62 -13.29
N ARG A 395 3.28 6.35 -14.11
CA ARG A 395 2.48 7.47 -13.64
C ARG A 395 1.25 6.92 -12.91
N TRP A 396 1.30 6.89 -11.58
CA TRP A 396 0.27 6.26 -10.78
C TRP A 396 0.02 6.98 -9.43
N VAL A 397 -1.20 6.85 -8.92
CA VAL A 397 -1.63 7.35 -7.61
C VAL A 397 -2.13 6.16 -6.81
N GLU A 398 -1.52 5.91 -5.66
CA GLU A 398 -1.89 4.79 -4.81
C GLU A 398 -1.54 5.00 -3.34
N ALA A 399 -2.04 4.09 -2.50
CA ALA A 399 -1.48 3.88 -1.17
C ALA A 399 -0.40 2.78 -1.27
N MET A 400 0.85 3.15 -0.98
CA MET A 400 2.00 2.25 -0.88
C MET A 400 1.91 1.42 0.41
N ASN A 401 1.01 0.44 0.39
CA ASN A 401 0.76 -0.45 1.51
C ASN A 401 1.60 -1.72 1.38
N PHE A 402 2.45 -2.01 2.38
CA PHE A 402 3.28 -3.22 2.40
C PHE A 402 3.64 -3.64 3.83
N THR A 403 3.80 -4.95 4.02
CA THR A 403 4.24 -5.49 5.30
C THR A 403 5.73 -5.36 5.51
N TYR A 404 6.12 -5.21 6.78
CA TYR A 404 7.49 -5.24 7.22
C TYR A 404 7.63 -6.14 8.45
N THR A 405 8.53 -7.11 8.36
CA THR A 405 8.97 -7.95 9.49
C THR A 405 10.46 -7.75 9.66
N PRO A 406 10.96 -7.46 10.88
CA PRO A 406 12.39 -7.35 11.10
C PRO A 406 13.15 -8.61 10.69
N SER A 407 14.31 -8.43 10.05
CA SER A 407 15.08 -9.55 9.48
C SER A 407 15.73 -10.47 10.51
N SER A 408 15.98 -9.99 11.73
CA SER A 408 16.65 -10.76 12.78
C SER A 408 16.31 -10.26 14.18
N THR A 409 16.66 -11.05 15.19
CA THR A 409 16.54 -10.70 16.61
C THR A 409 17.40 -9.52 17.04
N ASN A 410 18.38 -9.11 16.23
CA ASN A 410 19.26 -7.98 16.52
C ASN A 410 18.64 -6.64 16.12
N VAL A 411 17.60 -6.66 15.27
CA VAL A 411 16.91 -5.45 14.83
C VAL A 411 16.08 -4.89 15.98
N ALA A 412 16.37 -3.64 16.34
CA ALA A 412 15.66 -2.91 17.39
C ALA A 412 15.06 -1.59 16.89
N LYS A 413 15.50 -1.09 15.74
CA LYS A 413 14.93 0.09 15.09
C LYS A 413 14.81 -0.10 13.58
N ALA A 414 13.82 0.55 12.98
CA ALA A 414 13.62 0.58 11.54
C ALA A 414 13.41 2.01 11.04
N SER A 415 13.90 2.32 9.84
CA SER A 415 13.66 3.58 9.14
C SER A 415 13.17 3.27 7.72
N LEU A 416 12.07 3.90 7.30
CA LEU A 416 11.70 3.97 5.91
C LEU A 416 12.65 4.89 5.13
N GLN A 417 13.18 4.37 4.04
CA GLN A 417 13.88 5.09 2.98
C GLN A 417 13.00 5.08 1.73
N VAL A 418 12.76 6.25 1.16
CA VAL A 418 12.06 6.42 -0.13
C VAL A 418 13.02 7.07 -1.11
N TRP A 419 13.34 6.42 -2.22
CA TRP A 419 14.21 7.00 -3.25
C TRP A 419 13.47 7.45 -4.48
N VAL A 420 14.09 8.37 -5.21
CA VAL A 420 13.74 8.72 -6.58
C VAL A 420 14.99 8.56 -7.46
N THR A 421 14.86 7.79 -8.53
CA THR A 421 15.94 7.56 -9.50
C THR A 421 15.40 7.54 -10.92
N GLY A 422 16.16 8.01 -11.90
CA GLY A 422 15.75 8.10 -13.31
C GLY A 422 15.53 9.52 -13.79
N THR A 423 14.58 9.72 -14.71
CA THR A 423 14.38 11.00 -15.42
C THR A 423 12.91 11.37 -15.56
N GLY A 424 12.64 12.68 -15.57
CA GLY A 424 11.30 13.23 -15.74
C GLY A 424 10.35 12.91 -14.59
N ILE A 425 10.87 12.57 -13.42
CA ILE A 425 10.05 12.21 -12.26
C ILE A 425 9.58 13.46 -11.54
N THR A 426 8.28 13.53 -11.25
CA THR A 426 7.71 14.39 -10.22
C THR A 426 6.72 13.56 -9.44
N ALA A 427 7.01 13.37 -8.15
CA ALA A 427 6.18 12.60 -7.24
C ALA A 427 5.89 13.38 -5.96
N TYR A 428 4.79 13.02 -5.30
CA TYR A 428 4.38 13.56 -4.01
C TYR A 428 4.11 12.42 -3.04
N LEU A 429 4.73 12.50 -1.86
CA LEU A 429 4.63 11.53 -0.77
C LEU A 429 3.96 12.19 0.43
N ASP A 430 2.97 11.52 1.02
CA ASP A 430 2.25 12.03 2.19
C ASP A 430 1.67 10.90 3.06
N ASN A 431 1.23 11.25 4.27
CA ASN A 431 0.52 10.38 5.21
C ASN A 431 1.23 9.04 5.47
N VAL A 432 2.52 9.11 5.81
CA VAL A 432 3.35 7.92 6.07
C VAL A 432 2.98 7.32 7.42
N GLN A 433 2.55 6.07 7.42
CA GLN A 433 2.18 5.34 8.62
C GLN A 433 3.01 4.07 8.76
N MET A 434 3.36 3.74 10.01
CA MET A 434 3.86 2.44 10.40
C MET A 434 3.02 1.94 11.57
N LEU A 435 2.23 0.91 11.32
CA LEU A 435 1.29 0.34 12.28
C LEU A 435 1.81 -1.02 12.75
N ALA A 436 1.86 -1.23 14.07
CA ALA A 436 2.13 -2.54 14.64
C ALA A 436 0.86 -3.39 14.55
N LEU A 437 0.92 -4.56 13.89
CA LEU A 437 -0.26 -5.39 13.60
C LEU A 437 -0.75 -6.23 14.81
N ALA A 438 -0.27 -5.91 16.02
CA ALA A 438 -0.37 -6.68 17.28
C ALA A 438 0.29 -8.07 17.21
N ALA A 439 0.74 -8.56 18.38
CA ALA A 439 1.74 -9.63 18.50
C ALA A 439 1.29 -10.95 17.83
N GLY A 440 1.76 -11.16 16.60
CA GLY A 440 1.90 -12.51 16.09
C GLY A 440 2.79 -13.28 17.06
N THR A 441 2.25 -14.34 17.63
CA THR A 441 2.99 -15.43 18.29
C THR A 441 3.89 -16.19 17.32
N ASN A 442 3.97 -15.75 16.07
CA ASN A 442 4.95 -16.22 15.14
C ASN A 442 6.26 -15.52 15.48
N PRO A 443 7.29 -16.25 15.98
CA PRO A 443 8.65 -15.74 15.86
C PRO A 443 8.87 -15.24 14.42
N PRO A 444 9.75 -14.25 14.19
CA PRO A 444 10.10 -13.85 12.84
C PRO A 444 10.29 -15.14 12.03
N PRO A 445 9.68 -15.26 10.84
CA PRO A 445 9.94 -16.42 10.01
C PRO A 445 11.46 -16.59 9.99
N PRO A 446 12.00 -17.80 10.31
CA PRO A 446 13.44 -17.99 10.30
C PRO A 446 13.96 -17.37 9.01
N ALA A 447 14.93 -16.45 9.14
CA ALA A 447 15.42 -15.62 8.04
C ALA A 447 15.39 -16.45 6.77
N ALA A 448 14.57 -16.03 5.79
CA ALA A 448 14.21 -16.86 4.64
C ALA A 448 15.48 -17.52 4.13
N THR A 449 15.54 -18.85 4.22
CA THR A 449 16.79 -19.57 4.03
C THR A 449 17.32 -19.22 2.66
N ASN A 450 18.52 -18.64 2.63
CA ASN A 450 19.17 -18.34 1.36
C ASN A 450 19.37 -19.66 0.63
N LEU A 451 18.66 -19.84 -0.49
CA LEU A 451 18.65 -21.07 -1.26
C LEU A 451 19.99 -21.28 -1.96
N VAL A 452 20.73 -20.20 -2.21
CA VAL A 452 22.07 -20.27 -2.81
C VAL A 452 23.14 -20.35 -1.72
N ALA A 453 23.98 -21.37 -1.81
CA ALA A 453 25.14 -21.51 -0.94
C ALA A 453 26.25 -20.53 -1.35
N ASN A 454 27.04 -20.08 -0.36
CA ASN A 454 28.23 -19.26 -0.59
C ASN A 454 27.95 -17.99 -1.43
N GLY A 455 26.79 -17.37 -1.25
CA GLY A 455 26.42 -16.13 -1.95
C GLY A 455 27.28 -14.93 -1.57
N THR A 456 27.98 -14.98 -0.43
CA THR A 456 28.95 -13.98 0.06
C THR A 456 30.36 -14.19 -0.49
N PHE A 457 30.59 -15.27 -1.24
CA PHE A 457 31.88 -15.65 -1.83
C PHE A 457 33.07 -15.73 -0.85
N ASP A 458 32.84 -15.91 0.45
CA ASP A 458 33.92 -16.12 1.44
C ASP A 458 34.71 -17.40 1.17
N GLY A 459 34.05 -18.40 0.57
CA GLY A 459 34.71 -19.60 0.06
C GLY A 459 35.31 -19.44 -1.34
N GLY A 460 35.39 -18.23 -1.89
CA GLY A 460 35.70 -17.96 -3.29
C GLY A 460 34.61 -18.48 -4.25
N ILE A 461 34.97 -18.76 -5.50
CA ILE A 461 34.08 -19.42 -6.48
C ILE A 461 34.06 -20.93 -6.16
N SER A 462 33.27 -21.31 -5.16
CA SER A 462 33.16 -22.68 -4.67
C SER A 462 31.71 -23.02 -4.30
N SER A 463 31.47 -24.15 -3.64
CA SER A 463 30.12 -24.55 -3.19
C SER A 463 29.08 -24.65 -4.30
N GLY A 464 29.51 -25.04 -5.50
CA GLY A 464 28.67 -25.19 -6.70
C GLY A 464 28.65 -23.99 -7.63
N TRP A 465 29.26 -22.86 -7.25
CA TRP A 465 29.53 -21.77 -8.17
C TRP A 465 30.57 -22.20 -9.21
N THR A 466 30.34 -21.83 -10.47
CA THR A 466 31.24 -22.15 -11.59
C THR A 466 31.34 -20.99 -12.56
N THR A 467 32.35 -21.01 -13.44
CA THR A 467 32.50 -20.01 -14.50
C THR A 467 33.05 -20.65 -15.77
N ASP A 468 32.65 -20.11 -16.92
CA ASP A 468 33.22 -20.47 -18.23
C ASP A 468 34.47 -19.64 -18.61
N SER A 469 34.97 -18.81 -17.67
CA SER A 469 36.11 -17.92 -17.87
C SER A 469 36.91 -17.71 -16.60
N ALA A 470 37.55 -18.77 -16.11
CA ALA A 470 38.37 -18.74 -14.90
C ALA A 470 39.57 -17.76 -14.94
N SER A 471 39.92 -17.20 -16.11
CA SER A 471 40.96 -16.18 -16.23
C SER A 471 40.45 -14.75 -16.03
N THR A 472 39.13 -14.51 -16.13
CA THR A 472 38.54 -13.16 -16.09
C THR A 472 37.37 -13.01 -15.12
N ILE A 473 36.83 -14.12 -14.61
CA ILE A 473 35.88 -14.17 -13.52
C ILE A 473 36.59 -14.85 -12.35
N LEU A 474 37.00 -14.04 -11.38
CA LEU A 474 37.95 -14.42 -10.35
C LEU A 474 37.40 -14.08 -8.97
N ALA A 475 37.65 -14.94 -7.99
CA ALA A 475 37.48 -14.54 -6.59
C ALA A 475 38.39 -13.34 -6.28
N ASP A 476 37.85 -12.36 -5.57
CA ASP A 476 38.54 -11.15 -5.16
C ASP A 476 38.44 -11.01 -3.64
N ALA A 477 39.57 -10.70 -3.00
CA ALA A 477 39.68 -10.49 -1.56
C ALA A 477 40.26 -9.10 -1.23
N ALA A 478 40.11 -8.14 -2.15
CA ALA A 478 40.77 -6.84 -2.10
C ALA A 478 39.86 -5.72 -1.59
N ASN A 479 38.90 -6.05 -0.72
CA ASN A 479 37.93 -5.14 -0.13
C ASN A 479 36.95 -4.49 -1.13
N HIS A 480 36.48 -5.27 -2.11
CA HIS A 480 35.47 -4.83 -3.09
C HIS A 480 34.10 -5.51 -2.90
N GLY A 481 33.90 -6.20 -1.78
CA GLY A 481 32.65 -6.86 -1.44
C GLY A 481 31.57 -5.89 -0.98
N SER A 482 30.40 -6.46 -0.68
CA SER A 482 29.24 -5.72 -0.20
C SER A 482 29.53 -5.04 1.15
N PRO A 483 28.79 -3.98 1.55
CA PRO A 483 28.96 -3.38 2.87
C PRO A 483 28.81 -4.37 4.05
N ALA A 484 28.01 -5.43 3.87
CA ALA A 484 27.82 -6.48 4.86
C ALA A 484 28.99 -7.49 4.89
N ASN A 485 29.66 -7.70 3.75
CA ASN A 485 30.86 -8.52 3.64
C ASN A 485 31.91 -7.84 2.75
N PRO A 486 32.64 -6.83 3.26
CA PRO A 486 33.41 -5.95 2.40
C PRO A 486 34.63 -6.60 1.77
N VAL A 487 35.13 -7.71 2.34
CA VAL A 487 36.43 -8.29 1.97
C VAL A 487 36.36 -9.06 0.67
N ASN A 488 35.39 -9.97 0.55
CA ASN A 488 35.32 -10.97 -0.51
C ASN A 488 34.25 -10.62 -1.55
N SER A 489 34.53 -10.92 -2.82
CA SER A 489 33.59 -10.79 -3.92
C SER A 489 34.04 -11.63 -5.12
N VAL A 490 33.31 -11.56 -6.22
CA VAL A 490 33.78 -12.02 -7.53
C VAL A 490 34.06 -10.82 -8.42
N ARG A 491 35.32 -10.69 -8.86
CA ARG A 491 35.70 -9.74 -9.91
C ARG A 491 35.32 -10.29 -11.27
N LEU A 492 34.54 -9.50 -12.01
CA LEU A 492 34.06 -9.76 -13.35
C LEU A 492 34.81 -8.86 -14.33
N THR A 493 35.50 -9.44 -15.31
CA THR A 493 36.22 -8.67 -16.34
C THR A 493 35.83 -9.15 -17.73
N SER A 494 35.47 -8.21 -18.60
CA SER A 494 35.05 -8.49 -19.97
C SER A 494 36.18 -9.05 -20.84
N THR A 495 35.78 -9.82 -21.84
CA THR A 495 36.66 -10.30 -22.93
C THR A 495 36.06 -9.91 -24.27
N THR A 496 36.51 -10.49 -25.37
CA THR A 496 35.88 -10.30 -26.70
C THR A 496 34.54 -11.04 -26.83
N ALA A 497 34.27 -12.04 -26.00
CA ALA A 497 33.02 -12.80 -25.97
C ALA A 497 32.31 -12.67 -24.62
N ASN A 498 31.01 -12.95 -24.59
CA ASN A 498 30.25 -13.03 -23.34
C ASN A 498 30.79 -14.14 -22.46
N LYS A 499 31.03 -13.83 -21.18
CA LYS A 499 31.48 -14.78 -20.16
C LYS A 499 30.49 -14.82 -19.02
N HIS A 500 30.50 -15.90 -18.25
CA HIS A 500 29.44 -16.21 -17.32
C HIS A 500 29.97 -16.70 -15.97
N LEU A 501 29.35 -16.20 -14.91
CA LEU A 501 29.38 -16.81 -13.58
C LEU A 501 28.03 -17.51 -13.36
N PHE A 502 28.07 -18.77 -12.93
CA PHE A 502 26.89 -19.58 -12.69
C PHE A 502 26.79 -19.92 -11.21
N SER A 503 25.61 -19.70 -10.65
CA SER A 503 25.30 -20.15 -9.29
C SER A 503 25.06 -21.67 -9.23
N PRO A 504 25.13 -22.28 -8.05
CA PRO A 504 24.61 -23.62 -7.83
C PRO A 504 23.14 -23.72 -8.25
N GLN A 505 22.72 -24.88 -8.77
CA GLN A 505 21.30 -25.13 -9.00
C GLN A 505 20.55 -25.22 -7.67
N VAL A 506 19.55 -24.36 -7.48
CA VAL A 506 18.68 -24.36 -6.31
C VAL A 506 17.35 -25.05 -6.62
N PRO A 507 16.79 -25.84 -5.69
CA PRO A 507 15.48 -26.44 -5.88
C PRO A 507 14.38 -25.36 -5.87
N VAL A 508 13.46 -25.42 -6.82
CA VAL A 508 12.33 -24.48 -6.93
C VAL A 508 11.03 -25.22 -7.16
N THR A 509 9.95 -24.68 -6.61
CA THR A 509 8.56 -25.05 -6.90
C THR A 509 7.81 -23.84 -7.44
N ALA A 510 6.60 -24.05 -7.96
CA ALA A 510 5.68 -22.96 -8.31
C ALA A 510 5.58 -21.90 -7.18
N GLY A 511 5.55 -20.64 -7.57
CA GLY A 511 5.58 -19.47 -6.69
C GLY A 511 6.56 -18.39 -7.18
N THR A 512 6.66 -17.31 -6.42
CA THR A 512 7.59 -16.20 -6.67
C THR A 512 8.79 -16.32 -5.74
N TYR A 513 9.96 -15.95 -6.24
CA TYR A 513 11.23 -15.90 -5.52
C TYR A 513 11.83 -14.51 -5.70
N ASN A 514 12.59 -14.07 -4.70
CA ASN A 514 13.36 -12.84 -4.73
C ASN A 514 14.84 -13.19 -4.77
N ILE A 515 15.57 -12.55 -5.68
CA ILE A 515 17.02 -12.68 -5.81
C ILE A 515 17.59 -11.27 -5.64
N ALA A 516 18.33 -11.06 -4.55
CA ALA A 516 19.05 -9.83 -4.27
C ALA A 516 20.57 -10.09 -4.40
N ALA A 517 21.34 -9.12 -4.87
CA ALA A 517 22.79 -9.18 -4.84
C ALA A 517 23.41 -7.77 -4.85
N TYR A 518 24.68 -7.67 -4.47
CA TYR A 518 25.49 -6.47 -4.58
C TYR A 518 26.28 -6.47 -5.89
N LEU A 519 26.29 -5.34 -6.60
CA LEU A 519 27.11 -5.15 -7.79
C LEU A 519 27.78 -3.77 -7.77
N ASN A 520 29.08 -3.74 -8.01
CA ASN A 520 29.86 -2.51 -8.19
C ASN A 520 30.57 -2.51 -9.53
N VAL A 521 30.08 -1.74 -10.49
CA VAL A 521 30.67 -1.62 -11.83
C VAL A 521 31.71 -0.50 -11.85
N THR A 522 32.99 -0.85 -11.87
CA THR A 522 34.09 0.13 -11.74
C THR A 522 34.62 0.65 -13.07
N ALA A 523 34.45 -0.10 -14.17
CA ALA A 523 34.83 0.35 -15.50
C ALA A 523 33.90 -0.23 -16.56
N ARG A 524 33.62 0.54 -17.61
CA ARG A 524 32.84 0.10 -18.78
C ARG A 524 33.03 1.07 -19.95
N THR A 525 33.08 0.54 -21.17
CA THR A 525 33.05 1.31 -22.43
C THR A 525 31.70 1.17 -23.15
N SER A 526 31.09 -0.01 -23.13
CA SER A 526 29.76 -0.31 -23.68
C SER A 526 29.15 -1.56 -23.00
N GLY A 527 27.99 -2.05 -23.41
CA GLY A 527 27.43 -3.34 -22.93
C GLY A 527 26.92 -3.34 -21.47
N GLU A 528 26.72 -4.49 -20.85
CA GLU A 528 26.15 -4.57 -19.48
C GLU A 528 26.62 -5.80 -18.69
N THR A 529 26.35 -5.76 -17.38
CA THR A 529 26.29 -6.98 -16.55
C THR A 529 24.86 -7.51 -16.61
N GLY A 530 24.64 -8.62 -17.31
CA GLY A 530 23.32 -9.23 -17.46
C GLY A 530 23.02 -10.26 -16.37
N PHE A 531 21.74 -10.41 -16.03
CA PHE A 531 21.25 -11.40 -15.07
C PHE A 531 20.18 -12.26 -15.74
N TYR A 532 20.46 -13.55 -15.80
CA TYR A 532 19.63 -14.55 -16.44
C TYR A 532 19.37 -15.71 -15.48
N ILE A 533 18.19 -16.32 -15.53
CA ILE A 533 17.85 -17.49 -14.72
C ILE A 533 17.66 -18.69 -15.64
N ASP A 534 18.55 -19.67 -15.53
CA ASP A 534 18.42 -20.97 -16.17
C ASP A 534 17.46 -21.87 -15.38
N GLU A 535 16.59 -22.60 -16.07
CA GLU A 535 15.57 -23.47 -15.49
C GLU A 535 15.77 -24.92 -15.93
N TYR A 536 15.66 -25.83 -14.97
CA TYR A 536 15.93 -27.26 -15.18
C TYR A 536 14.81 -28.13 -14.62
N ASN A 537 14.61 -29.29 -15.24
CA ASN A 537 13.71 -30.32 -14.71
C ASN A 537 14.33 -31.05 -13.52
N ALA A 538 13.57 -31.98 -12.91
CA ALA A 538 14.05 -32.76 -11.76
C ALA A 538 15.31 -33.59 -12.07
N ALA A 539 15.48 -34.02 -13.32
CA ALA A 539 16.66 -34.74 -13.79
C ALA A 539 17.88 -33.82 -14.07
N GLY A 540 17.74 -32.50 -13.89
CA GLY A 540 18.81 -31.52 -14.15
C GLY A 540 19.00 -31.15 -15.62
N GLN A 541 18.04 -31.50 -16.49
CA GLN A 541 18.07 -31.11 -17.89
C GLN A 541 17.49 -29.70 -18.05
N TRP A 542 18.14 -28.86 -18.86
CA TRP A 542 17.70 -27.51 -19.14
C TRP A 542 16.34 -27.52 -19.87
N ILE A 543 15.42 -26.67 -19.43
CA ILE A 543 14.07 -26.52 -19.99
C ILE A 543 13.94 -25.19 -20.72
N SER A 544 14.37 -24.12 -20.05
CA SER A 544 14.12 -22.73 -20.43
C SER A 544 15.03 -21.81 -19.65
N GLY A 545 14.95 -20.51 -19.93
CA GLY A 545 15.48 -19.52 -19.01
C GLY A 545 14.92 -18.14 -19.26
N GLN A 546 15.21 -17.24 -18.34
CA GLN A 546 14.57 -15.93 -18.24
C GLN A 546 15.63 -14.84 -18.07
N TYR A 547 15.73 -13.92 -19.04
CA TYR A 547 16.50 -12.69 -18.85
C TYR A 547 15.76 -11.77 -17.89
N LYS A 548 16.45 -11.25 -16.87
CA LYS A 548 15.83 -10.49 -15.78
C LYS A 548 16.22 -9.03 -15.78
N LEU A 549 17.51 -8.74 -15.87
CA LEU A 549 18.04 -7.39 -15.70
C LEU A 549 19.38 -7.25 -16.42
N GLY A 550 19.62 -6.08 -16.99
CA GLY A 550 20.93 -5.65 -17.45
C GLY A 550 21.37 -4.39 -16.70
N VAL A 551 22.56 -4.42 -16.09
CA VAL A 551 23.14 -3.26 -15.41
C VAL A 551 24.22 -2.64 -16.28
N ALA A 552 23.87 -1.48 -16.82
CA ALA A 552 24.73 -0.65 -17.67
C ALA A 552 25.40 0.51 -16.90
N ALA A 553 24.85 0.96 -15.77
CA ALA A 553 25.43 2.08 -15.04
C ALA A 553 26.74 1.69 -14.35
N THR A 554 27.73 2.59 -14.34
CA THR A 554 28.91 2.46 -13.47
C THR A 554 28.56 2.89 -12.04
N GLY A 555 29.23 2.33 -11.05
CA GLY A 555 29.01 2.57 -9.63
C GLY A 555 28.36 1.38 -8.94
N VAL A 556 28.00 1.60 -7.68
CA VAL A 556 27.39 0.59 -6.80
C VAL A 556 25.89 0.56 -7.00
N THR A 557 25.32 -0.64 -7.12
CA THR A 557 23.88 -0.88 -7.14
C THR A 557 23.55 -2.19 -6.45
N ASN A 558 22.34 -2.28 -5.91
CA ASN A 558 21.73 -3.57 -5.61
C ASN A 558 21.13 -4.14 -6.90
N VAL A 559 21.17 -5.46 -7.02
CA VAL A 559 20.56 -6.26 -8.08
C VAL A 559 19.36 -6.94 -7.46
N ASP A 560 18.16 -6.43 -7.72
CA ASP A 560 16.91 -6.96 -7.17
C ASP A 560 16.04 -7.55 -8.28
N LEU A 561 15.86 -8.87 -8.25
CA LEU A 561 15.15 -9.63 -9.28
C LEU A 561 13.98 -10.40 -8.68
N THR A 562 12.88 -10.48 -9.43
CA THR A 562 11.79 -11.42 -9.17
C THR A 562 11.83 -12.56 -10.17
N TYR A 563 11.65 -13.77 -9.65
CA TYR A 563 11.67 -15.00 -10.44
C TYR A 563 10.47 -15.88 -10.11
N SER A 564 9.78 -16.37 -11.13
CA SER A 564 8.76 -17.41 -10.99
C SER A 564 9.05 -18.49 -12.04
N PRO A 565 9.01 -19.78 -11.68
CA PRO A 565 9.23 -20.84 -12.64
C PRO A 565 8.28 -20.75 -13.83
N SER A 566 8.81 -20.86 -15.04
CA SER A 566 8.02 -20.67 -16.28
C SER A 566 6.94 -21.73 -16.47
N THR A 567 7.16 -22.94 -15.94
CA THR A 567 6.21 -24.06 -16.02
C THR A 567 6.27 -24.91 -14.77
N SER A 568 5.28 -25.78 -14.59
CA SER A 568 5.26 -26.78 -13.51
C SER A 568 6.33 -27.88 -13.65
N SER A 569 7.00 -27.98 -14.80
CA SER A 569 8.07 -28.96 -15.05
C SER A 569 9.43 -28.51 -14.52
N VAL A 570 9.58 -27.22 -14.20
CA VAL A 570 10.79 -26.65 -13.62
C VAL A 570 10.88 -27.08 -12.15
N ALA A 571 11.98 -27.74 -11.79
CA ALA A 571 12.25 -28.22 -10.44
C ALA A 571 13.54 -27.64 -9.84
N LYS A 572 14.41 -27.07 -10.67
CA LYS A 572 15.64 -26.38 -10.23
C LYS A 572 15.86 -25.12 -11.08
N ALA A 573 16.52 -24.13 -10.51
CA ALA A 573 16.93 -22.93 -11.22
C ALA A 573 18.37 -22.54 -10.86
N SER A 574 19.05 -21.80 -11.73
CA SER A 574 20.37 -21.21 -11.45
C SER A 574 20.46 -19.79 -11.99
N LEU A 575 21.10 -18.91 -11.22
CA LEU A 575 21.46 -17.56 -11.62
C LEU A 575 22.73 -17.59 -12.47
N GLN A 576 22.62 -17.01 -13.64
CA GLN A 576 23.71 -16.73 -14.56
C GLN A 576 23.97 -15.21 -14.57
N VAL A 577 25.19 -14.82 -14.23
CA VAL A 577 25.68 -13.44 -14.34
C VAL A 577 26.51 -13.35 -15.62
N ILE A 578 26.03 -12.54 -16.56
CA ILE A 578 26.60 -12.37 -17.89
C ILE A 578 27.51 -11.15 -17.89
N VAL A 579 28.78 -11.36 -18.22
CA VAL A 579 29.76 -10.30 -18.49
C VAL A 579 29.82 -10.13 -20.01
N GLN A 580 29.20 -9.08 -20.54
CA GLN A 580 29.11 -8.89 -21.99
C GLN A 580 30.48 -8.71 -22.64
N GLY A 581 30.70 -9.31 -23.82
CA GLY A 581 31.93 -9.17 -24.60
C GLY A 581 32.10 -7.79 -25.25
N ASN A 582 33.35 -7.40 -25.50
CA ASN A 582 33.76 -6.11 -26.07
C ASN A 582 33.22 -4.88 -25.31
N SER A 583 32.89 -5.06 -24.04
CA SER A 583 32.24 -4.04 -23.21
C SER A 583 33.23 -3.15 -22.46
N GLY A 584 34.48 -3.60 -22.28
CA GLY A 584 35.43 -2.96 -21.36
C GLY A 584 34.96 -3.03 -19.90
N LEU A 585 34.00 -3.90 -19.60
CA LEU A 585 33.38 -4.04 -18.28
C LEU A 585 34.37 -4.60 -17.26
N GLN A 586 34.48 -3.94 -16.11
CA GLN A 586 35.02 -4.47 -14.87
C GLN A 586 34.01 -4.21 -13.75
N ALA A 587 33.66 -5.24 -12.99
CA ALA A 587 32.73 -5.14 -11.88
C ALA A 587 33.09 -6.10 -10.73
N TYR A 588 32.50 -5.88 -9.56
CA TYR A 588 32.60 -6.74 -8.39
C TYR A 588 31.19 -7.14 -7.95
N PHE A 589 30.97 -8.44 -7.77
CA PHE A 589 29.66 -9.03 -7.49
C PHE A 589 29.70 -9.83 -6.19
N ASP A 590 28.75 -9.61 -5.30
CA ASP A 590 28.74 -10.20 -3.95
C ASP A 590 27.31 -10.28 -3.36
N ASP A 591 27.16 -10.87 -2.17
CA ASP A 591 25.95 -10.94 -1.34
C ASP A 591 24.70 -11.47 -2.06
N VAL A 592 24.86 -12.57 -2.80
CA VAL A 592 23.76 -13.20 -3.52
C VAL A 592 22.81 -13.88 -2.55
N ARG A 593 21.57 -13.39 -2.50
CA ARG A 593 20.49 -13.87 -1.65
C ARG A 593 19.31 -14.29 -2.51
N TRP A 594 19.08 -15.59 -2.61
CA TRP A 594 17.93 -16.17 -3.29
C TRP A 594 16.97 -16.72 -2.24
N THR A 595 15.79 -16.11 -2.14
CA THR A 595 14.80 -16.46 -1.11
C THR A 595 13.44 -16.73 -1.71
N LYS A 596 12.69 -17.62 -1.08
CA LYS A 596 11.26 -17.79 -1.33
C LYS A 596 10.50 -17.02 -0.22
N PRO A 597 9.73 -15.98 -0.56
CA PRO A 597 8.96 -15.19 0.41
C PRO A 597 7.93 -15.99 1.20
#